data_AF-A0AAW2N7R7-F1
#
_entry.id   AF-A0AAW2N7R7-F1
#
_cell.length_a   1.000
_cell.length_b   1.000
_cell.length_c   1.000
_cell.angle_alpha   90.00
_cell.angle_beta   90.00
_cell.angle_gamma   90.00
#
_symmetry.space_group_name_H-M   'P 1'
#
loop_
_entity.id
_entity.type
_entity.pdbx_description
1 polymer ?
#
loop_
_entity_poly.entity_id
_entity_poly.type
_entity_poly.pdbx_seq_one_letter_code
_entity_poly.pdbx_strand_id
1 'polypeptide(L)'
;MEGSVEKPPRHSVIEGKAVKEGAVYDTLMNQWEAMPRGMLQGWNGPATVDDDVMYVVDQEKGSLRKYVGDNDRWEEMIQPLEHLIGAEHISAGRGKVCAVSADGGKIVVVDILTKPPKVWMVNPRQGMEVIAVHILPRMSFPDD
;
A
#
# COMPACT_ATOMS: atom_id res chain seq x y z
N MET A 1 -32.04 7.69 23.86
CA MET A 1 -32.04 7.07 22.52
C MET A 1 -31.14 7.94 21.66
N GLU A 2 -29.85 7.66 21.65
CA GLU A 2 -28.92 8.30 20.72
C GLU A 2 -29.10 7.63 19.36
N GLY A 3 -29.50 8.42 18.37
CA GLY A 3 -29.61 7.97 17.00
C GLY A 3 -28.22 7.68 16.46
N SER A 4 -27.98 6.43 16.10
CA SER A 4 -26.81 6.03 15.33
C SER A 4 -26.83 6.79 14.01
N VAL A 5 -25.95 7.79 13.87
CA VAL A 5 -25.65 8.39 12.58
C VAL A 5 -24.90 7.33 11.79
N GLU A 6 -25.59 6.73 10.82
CA GLU A 6 -24.99 5.83 9.85
C GLU A 6 -23.92 6.60 9.08
N LYS A 7 -22.64 6.30 9.33
CA LYS A 7 -21.51 6.84 8.57
C LYS A 7 -21.77 6.46 7.10
N PRO A 8 -21.71 7.40 6.14
CA PRO A 8 -21.90 7.05 4.74
C PRO A 8 -20.87 6.00 4.33
N PRO A 9 -21.23 5.03 3.48
CA PRO A 9 -20.28 4.03 3.00
C PRO A 9 -19.10 4.75 2.33
N ARG A 10 -17.91 4.60 2.90
CA ARG A 10 -16.70 5.14 2.30
C ARG A 10 -16.30 4.19 1.17
N HIS A 11 -16.40 4.73 -0.05
CA HIS A 11 -16.09 4.08 -1.32
C HIS A 11 -16.91 2.82 -1.60
N SER A 12 -17.86 2.96 -2.52
CA SER A 12 -18.45 1.82 -3.23
C SER A 12 -17.33 0.94 -3.77
N VAL A 13 -17.22 -0.28 -3.25
CA VAL A 13 -16.57 -1.39 -3.96
C VAL A 13 -17.16 -1.38 -5.36
N ILE A 14 -16.31 -1.17 -6.37
CA ILE A 14 -16.73 -1.31 -7.76
C ILE A 14 -16.97 -2.81 -7.94
N GLU A 15 -18.21 -3.25 -7.71
CA GLU A 15 -18.66 -4.62 -7.99
C GLU A 15 -18.75 -4.78 -9.51
N GLY A 16 -17.60 -5.01 -10.11
CA GLY A 16 -17.45 -5.28 -11.53
C GLY A 16 -15.99 -5.53 -11.82
N LYS A 17 -15.66 -6.73 -12.31
CA LYS A 17 -14.40 -6.99 -13.02
C LYS A 17 -14.40 -6.22 -14.35
N ALA A 18 -14.56 -4.90 -14.29
CA ALA A 18 -14.30 -4.03 -15.41
C ALA A 18 -12.85 -4.24 -15.83
N VAL A 19 -12.60 -4.19 -17.14
CA VAL A 19 -11.23 -4.18 -17.64
C VAL A 19 -10.56 -2.95 -17.01
N LYS A 20 -9.53 -3.19 -16.19
CA LYS A 20 -8.75 -2.10 -15.62
C LYS A 20 -8.04 -1.40 -16.78
N GLU A 21 -8.18 -0.09 -16.85
CA GLU A 21 -7.41 0.78 -17.73
C GLU A 21 -6.38 1.53 -16.89
N GLY A 22 -5.25 1.89 -17.49
CA GLY A 22 -4.19 2.61 -16.81
C GLY A 22 -3.28 3.33 -17.79
N ALA A 23 -2.72 4.45 -17.36
CA ALA A 23 -1.74 5.23 -18.10
C ALA A 23 -0.57 5.60 -17.19
N VAL A 24 0.60 5.78 -17.76
CA VAL A 24 1.80 6.30 -17.09
C VAL A 24 2.11 7.65 -17.69
N TYR A 25 2.42 8.64 -16.87
CA TYR A 25 2.84 9.95 -17.36
C TYR A 25 4.38 10.02 -17.33
N ASP A 26 4.99 10.11 -18.51
CA ASP A 26 6.42 10.35 -18.63
C ASP A 26 6.69 11.85 -18.42
N THR A 27 7.37 12.17 -17.32
CA THR A 27 7.69 13.56 -16.95
C THR A 27 8.81 14.18 -17.79
N LEU A 28 9.67 13.37 -18.40
CA LEU A 28 10.75 13.83 -19.30
C LEU A 28 10.20 14.15 -20.68
N MET A 29 9.30 13.31 -21.19
CA MET A 29 8.67 13.50 -22.51
C MET A 29 7.38 14.34 -22.44
N ASN A 30 6.86 14.60 -21.24
CA ASN A 30 5.61 15.32 -21.00
C ASN A 30 4.42 14.71 -21.77
N GLN A 31 4.28 13.38 -21.69
CA GLN A 31 3.24 12.65 -22.42
C GLN A 31 2.64 11.52 -21.59
N TRP A 32 1.39 11.18 -21.88
CA TRP A 32 0.75 9.97 -21.36
C TRP A 32 1.08 8.77 -22.24
N GLU A 33 1.50 7.69 -21.61
CA GLU A 33 1.81 6.42 -22.24
C GLU A 33 0.88 5.32 -21.73
N ALA A 34 0.74 4.26 -22.53
CA ALA A 34 0.02 3.08 -22.10
C ALA A 34 0.74 2.43 -20.92
N MET A 35 0.01 2.09 -19.85
CA MET A 35 0.60 1.36 -18.73
C MET A 35 1.06 -0.03 -19.17
N PRO A 36 2.24 -0.49 -18.71
CA PRO A 36 2.69 -1.86 -18.96
C PRO A 36 1.65 -2.90 -18.54
N ARG A 37 1.50 -3.97 -19.33
CA ARG A 37 0.40 -4.93 -19.17
C ARG A 37 0.50 -5.67 -17.84
N GLY A 38 1.68 -6.12 -17.46
CA GLY A 38 1.91 -6.83 -16.21
C GLY A 38 1.77 -5.94 -14.99
N MET A 39 2.22 -4.68 -15.07
CA MET A 39 1.94 -3.64 -14.07
C MET A 39 0.43 -3.55 -13.80
N LEU A 40 -0.36 -3.31 -14.85
CA LEU A 40 -1.81 -3.15 -14.78
C LEU A 40 -2.53 -4.39 -14.23
N GLN A 41 -2.14 -5.58 -14.67
CA GLN A 41 -2.79 -6.83 -14.27
C GLN A 41 -2.57 -7.20 -12.80
N GLY A 42 -1.41 -6.85 -12.24
CA GLY A 42 -1.12 -7.16 -10.84
C GLY A 42 -1.51 -6.06 -9.86
N TRP A 43 -1.83 -4.85 -10.31
CA TRP A 43 -2.16 -3.74 -9.42
C TRP A 43 -3.61 -3.85 -8.90
N ASN A 44 -3.75 -4.42 -7.70
CA ASN A 44 -5.05 -4.76 -7.08
C ASN A 44 -5.26 -4.11 -5.70
N GLY A 45 -4.69 -2.94 -5.45
CA GLY A 45 -4.83 -2.27 -4.17
C GLY A 45 -3.93 -1.05 -4.05
N PRO A 46 -3.72 -0.51 -2.84
CA PRO A 46 -2.86 0.65 -2.63
C PRO A 46 -1.42 0.34 -3.00
N ALA A 47 -0.76 1.32 -3.62
CA ALA A 47 0.62 1.22 -4.05
C ALA A 47 1.45 2.43 -3.57
N THR A 48 2.76 2.25 -3.47
CA THR A 48 3.74 3.28 -3.09
C THR A 48 5.07 2.97 -3.77
N VAL A 49 6.01 3.90 -3.70
CA VAL A 49 7.34 3.80 -4.33
C VAL A 49 8.40 4.15 -3.29
N ASP A 50 9.50 3.40 -3.27
CA ASP A 50 10.73 3.69 -2.52
C ASP A 50 11.93 3.26 -3.38
N ASP A 51 12.92 4.13 -3.57
CA ASP A 51 14.11 3.91 -4.43
C ASP A 51 13.78 3.23 -5.79
N ASP A 52 12.86 3.82 -6.56
CA ASP A 52 12.39 3.34 -7.87
C ASP A 52 11.67 1.98 -7.88
N VAL A 53 11.48 1.36 -6.71
CA VAL A 53 10.72 0.12 -6.58
C VAL A 53 9.29 0.45 -6.18
N MET A 54 8.35 0.01 -7.01
CA MET A 54 6.93 0.08 -6.70
C MET A 54 6.51 -1.13 -5.87
N TYR A 55 5.76 -0.87 -4.79
CA TYR A 55 5.17 -1.89 -3.93
C TYR A 55 3.64 -1.78 -3.99
N VAL A 56 2.95 -2.91 -3.93
CA VAL A 56 1.49 -2.98 -3.87
C VAL A 56 1.06 -3.99 -2.82
N VAL A 57 0.02 -3.65 -2.08
CA VAL A 57 -0.73 -4.64 -1.30
C VAL A 57 -1.89 -5.15 -2.16
N ASP A 58 -1.97 -6.45 -2.38
CA ASP A 58 -3.18 -7.07 -2.92
C ASP A 58 -4.26 -7.03 -1.84
N GLN A 59 -5.23 -6.11 -1.97
CA GLN A 59 -6.22 -5.89 -0.92
C GLN A 59 -7.25 -7.04 -0.83
N GLU A 60 -7.32 -7.92 -1.83
CA GLU A 60 -8.19 -9.09 -1.83
C GLU A 60 -7.47 -10.32 -1.23
N LYS A 61 -6.20 -10.52 -1.59
CA LYS A 61 -5.41 -11.67 -1.14
C LYS A 61 -4.58 -11.41 0.12
N GLY A 62 -4.34 -10.16 0.47
CA GLY A 62 -3.50 -9.76 1.59
C GLY A 62 -2.00 -10.01 1.38
N SER A 63 -1.49 -9.97 0.15
CA SER A 63 -0.05 -10.15 -0.12
C SER A 63 0.65 -8.82 -0.43
N LEU A 64 1.91 -8.68 0.02
CA LEU A 64 2.79 -7.58 -0.40
C LEU A 64 3.62 -8.03 -1.59
N ARG A 65 3.57 -7.27 -2.68
CA ARG A 65 4.31 -7.55 -3.92
C ARG A 65 5.14 -6.34 -4.31
N LYS A 66 6.29 -6.58 -4.92
CA LYS A 66 7.10 -5.55 -5.60
C LYS A 66 6.98 -5.70 -7.11
N TYR A 67 7.03 -4.61 -7.84
CA TYR A 67 7.08 -4.64 -9.30
C TYR A 67 8.53 -4.77 -9.79
N VAL A 68 8.77 -5.65 -10.77
CA VAL A 68 10.06 -5.83 -11.43
C VAL A 68 9.92 -5.37 -12.87
N GLY A 69 10.34 -4.13 -13.14
CA GLY A 69 10.19 -3.46 -14.44
C GLY A 69 10.79 -4.23 -15.61
N ASP A 70 11.98 -4.82 -15.42
CA ASP A 70 12.70 -5.58 -16.46
C ASP A 70 11.89 -6.74 -17.06
N ASN A 71 10.93 -7.26 -16.30
CA ASN A 71 10.15 -8.43 -16.70
C ASN A 71 8.64 -8.16 -16.73
N ASP A 72 8.22 -6.89 -16.57
CA ASP A 72 6.81 -6.48 -16.47
C ASP A 72 6.00 -7.43 -15.57
N ARG A 73 6.46 -7.66 -14.33
CA ARG A 73 5.81 -8.60 -13.41
C ARG A 73 5.87 -8.17 -11.95
N TRP A 74 4.95 -8.72 -11.17
CA TRP A 74 4.92 -8.58 -9.72
C TRP A 74 5.55 -9.81 -9.05
N GLU A 75 6.47 -9.59 -8.12
CA GLU A 75 7.07 -10.63 -7.29
C GLU A 75 6.53 -10.55 -5.86
N GLU A 76 6.13 -11.70 -5.30
CA GLU A 76 5.63 -11.81 -3.94
C GLU A 76 6.78 -11.65 -2.93
N MET A 77 6.61 -10.70 -2.00
CA MET A 77 7.56 -10.44 -0.92
C MET A 77 7.14 -11.19 0.35
N ILE A 78 5.85 -11.21 0.65
CA ILE A 78 5.26 -11.98 1.74
C ILE A 78 4.01 -12.70 1.25
N GLN A 79 3.79 -13.89 1.80
CA GLN A 79 2.57 -14.67 1.57
C GLN A 79 1.33 -13.93 2.11
N PRO A 80 0.13 -14.30 1.65
CA PRO A 80 -1.14 -13.80 2.17
C PRO A 80 -1.18 -13.65 3.70
N LEU A 81 -1.46 -12.44 4.15
CA LEU A 81 -1.67 -12.10 5.54
C LEU A 81 -3.05 -11.45 5.69
N GLU A 82 -3.89 -12.02 6.53
CA GLU A 82 -5.27 -11.54 6.76
C GLU A 82 -5.33 -10.04 7.09
N HIS A 83 -4.38 -9.54 7.88
CA HIS A 83 -4.30 -8.12 8.25
C HIS A 83 -3.99 -7.17 7.09
N LEU A 84 -3.65 -7.65 5.90
CA LEU A 84 -3.46 -6.84 4.69
C LEU A 84 -4.67 -6.85 3.77
N ILE A 85 -5.67 -7.68 4.04
CA ILE A 85 -6.95 -7.66 3.31
C ILE A 85 -7.65 -6.34 3.65
N GLY A 86 -8.17 -5.67 2.62
CA GLY A 86 -8.80 -4.36 2.77
C GLY A 86 -7.83 -3.23 3.13
N ALA A 87 -6.53 -3.38 2.84
CA ALA A 87 -5.59 -2.28 3.03
C ALA A 87 -6.00 -1.04 2.21
N GLU A 88 -6.00 0.12 2.85
CA GLU A 88 -6.48 1.38 2.25
C GLU A 88 -5.35 2.25 1.74
N HIS A 89 -4.26 2.33 2.51
CA HIS A 89 -3.11 3.20 2.24
C HIS A 89 -1.81 2.52 2.65
N ILE A 90 -0.74 2.74 1.89
CA ILE A 90 0.59 2.23 2.21
C ILE A 90 1.67 3.30 2.05
N SER A 91 2.76 3.16 2.80
CA SER A 91 3.98 3.95 2.66
C SER A 91 5.19 3.03 2.68
N ALA A 92 6.13 3.26 1.77
CA ALA A 92 7.43 2.63 1.78
C ALA A 92 8.51 3.66 2.12
N GLY A 93 9.63 3.16 2.64
CA GLY A 93 10.74 3.99 3.04
C GLY A 93 11.69 3.24 3.96
N ARG A 94 12.99 3.44 3.77
CA ARG A 94 14.02 2.98 4.72
C ARG A 94 13.96 1.47 5.00
N GLY A 95 13.64 0.69 3.98
CA GLY A 95 13.55 -0.76 4.08
C GLY A 95 12.33 -1.25 4.88
N LYS A 96 11.27 -0.45 4.94
CA LYS A 96 9.98 -0.82 5.53
C LYS A 96 8.86 -0.51 4.56
N VAL A 97 7.81 -1.33 4.60
CA VAL A 97 6.49 -1.01 4.05
C VAL A 97 5.49 -1.03 5.19
N CYS A 98 4.78 0.07 5.38
CA CYS A 98 3.67 0.19 6.32
C CYS A 98 2.35 0.20 5.55
N ALA A 99 1.40 -0.62 5.97
CA ALA A 99 0.05 -0.64 5.43
C ALA A 99 -0.98 -0.35 6.51
N VAL A 100 -1.95 0.49 6.20
CA VAL A 100 -3.11 0.78 7.05
C VAL A 100 -4.25 -0.13 6.62
N SER A 101 -4.88 -0.80 7.58
CA SER A 101 -6.01 -1.71 7.35
C SER A 101 -7.01 -1.64 8.49
N ALA A 102 -8.13 -2.36 8.32
CA ALA A 102 -9.24 -2.41 9.28
C ALA A 102 -9.79 -1.03 9.62
N ASP A 103 -10.11 -0.23 8.59
CA ASP A 103 -10.70 1.11 8.71
C ASP A 103 -9.85 2.06 9.57
N GLY A 104 -8.52 2.00 9.39
CA GLY A 104 -7.56 2.77 10.18
C GLY A 104 -7.29 2.23 11.59
N GLY A 105 -7.86 1.08 11.96
CA GLY A 105 -7.65 0.43 13.27
C GLY A 105 -6.31 -0.30 13.41
N LYS A 106 -5.57 -0.50 12.30
CA LYS A 106 -4.33 -1.26 12.29
C LYS A 106 -3.28 -0.69 11.36
N ILE A 107 -2.02 -0.75 11.79
CA ILE A 107 -0.86 -0.61 10.90
C ILE A 107 -0.11 -1.95 10.88
N VAL A 108 0.08 -2.50 9.70
CA VAL A 108 0.97 -3.65 9.44
C VAL A 108 2.31 -3.10 8.97
N VAL A 109 3.40 -3.49 9.63
CA VAL A 109 4.75 -3.09 9.24
C VAL A 109 5.52 -4.31 8.76
N VAL A 110 6.11 -4.19 7.57
CA VAL A 110 6.91 -5.23 6.92
C VAL A 110 8.34 -4.74 6.78
N ASP A 111 9.29 -5.43 7.42
CA ASP A 111 10.73 -5.26 7.19
C ASP A 111 11.15 -6.04 5.95
N ILE A 112 11.33 -5.31 4.84
CA ILE A 112 11.68 -5.88 3.54
C ILE A 112 13.19 -6.12 3.37
N LEU A 113 14.02 -5.68 4.34
CA LEU A 113 15.47 -5.91 4.30
C LEU A 113 15.87 -7.25 4.94
N THR A 114 15.01 -7.82 5.79
CA THR A 114 15.26 -9.13 6.39
C THR A 114 14.82 -10.25 5.45
N LYS A 115 15.50 -11.41 5.52
CA LYS A 115 15.14 -12.62 4.77
C LYS A 115 14.92 -13.80 5.74
N PRO A 116 13.68 -14.33 5.87
CA PRO A 116 12.44 -13.81 5.28
C PRO A 116 12.06 -12.42 5.84
N PRO A 117 11.19 -11.64 5.16
CA PRO A 117 10.69 -10.38 5.70
C PRO A 117 10.03 -10.57 7.06
N LYS A 118 10.30 -9.66 8.00
CA LYS A 118 9.66 -9.68 9.31
C LYS A 118 8.41 -8.82 9.28
N VAL A 119 7.35 -9.30 9.93
CA VAL A 119 6.07 -8.59 9.99
C VAL A 119 5.68 -8.38 11.45
N TRP A 120 5.20 -7.19 11.77
CA TRP A 120 4.56 -6.92 13.06
C TRP A 120 3.44 -5.90 12.90
N MET A 121 2.68 -5.78 13.98
CA MET A 121 1.45 -5.04 14.04
C MET A 121 1.58 -3.88 15.02
N VAL A 122 1.10 -2.70 14.63
CA VAL A 122 1.01 -1.52 15.48
C VAL A 122 -0.45 -1.09 15.56
N ASN A 123 -0.94 -0.88 16.77
CA ASN A 123 -2.26 -0.29 16.99
C ASN A 123 -2.13 1.23 17.05
N PRO A 124 -3.11 1.99 16.53
CA PRO A 124 -3.21 3.41 16.85
C PRO A 124 -3.42 3.61 18.36
N ARG A 125 -3.20 4.84 18.82
CA ARG A 125 -3.57 5.20 20.20
C ARG A 125 -5.07 5.00 20.40
N GLN A 126 -5.47 4.68 21.63
CA GLN A 126 -6.87 4.43 21.96
C GLN A 126 -7.76 5.61 21.54
N GLY A 127 -8.85 5.30 20.84
CA GLY A 127 -9.80 6.30 20.33
C GLY A 127 -9.35 7.04 19.07
N MET A 128 -8.25 6.63 18.42
CA MET A 128 -7.78 7.19 17.16
C MET A 128 -7.89 6.19 16.02
N GLU A 129 -8.22 6.69 14.83
CA GLU A 129 -8.19 5.99 13.54
C GLU A 129 -7.02 6.55 12.71
N VAL A 130 -6.26 5.68 12.05
CA VAL A 130 -5.18 6.09 11.15
C VAL A 130 -5.77 6.55 9.82
N ILE A 131 -5.57 7.82 9.49
CA ILE A 131 -6.00 8.40 8.19
C ILE A 131 -4.90 8.37 7.13
N ALA A 132 -3.64 8.33 7.56
CA ALA A 132 -2.46 8.33 6.70
C ALA A 132 -1.25 7.79 7.45
N VAL A 133 -0.29 7.22 6.73
CA VAL A 133 0.98 6.74 7.27
C VAL A 133 2.13 7.25 6.40
N HIS A 134 3.20 7.72 7.04
CA HIS A 134 4.42 8.17 6.37
C HIS A 134 5.64 7.68 7.14
N ILE A 135 6.68 7.27 6.42
CA ILE A 135 7.97 6.89 7.00
C ILE A 135 8.91 8.09 6.89
N LEU A 136 9.19 8.75 8.02
CA LEU A 136 10.06 9.92 8.06
C LEU A 136 11.56 9.55 8.08
N PRO A 137 12.44 10.43 7.54
CA PRO A 137 13.87 10.37 7.80
C PRO A 137 14.17 10.34 9.30
N ARG A 138 15.35 9.82 9.69
CA ARG A 138 15.81 10.04 11.06
C ARG A 138 15.99 11.53 11.27
N MET A 139 15.24 12.10 12.22
CA MET A 139 15.52 13.44 12.70
C MET A 139 16.88 13.40 13.39
N SER A 140 17.88 14.05 12.79
CA SER A 140 19.08 14.43 13.51
C SER A 140 18.70 15.60 14.40
N PHE A 141 18.68 15.39 15.71
CA PHE A 141 18.74 16.53 16.62
C PHE A 141 20.15 17.12 16.48
N PRO A 142 20.31 18.45 16.35
CA PRO A 142 21.62 19.05 16.52
C PRO A 142 22.17 18.60 17.88
N ASP A 143 23.43 18.15 17.90
CA ASP A 143 24.14 18.01 19.17
C ASP A 143 24.25 19.42 19.78
N ASP A 144 23.80 19.58 21.04
CA ASP A 144 23.89 20.85 21.81
C ASP A 144 25.35 21.31 21.99
#